data_AF-A0A950C3Z0-F1
#
_entry.id   AF-A0A950C3Z0-F1
#
_cell.length_a   1.000
_cell.length_b   1.000
_cell.length_c   1.000
_cell.angle_alpha   90.00
_cell.angle_beta   90.00
_cell.angle_gamma   90.00
#
_symmetry.space_group_name_H-M   'P 1'
#
loop_
_entity.id
_entity.type
_entity.pdbx_description
1 polymer ?
#
loop_
_entity_poly.entity_id
_entity_poly.type
_entity_poly.pdbx_seq_one_letter_code
_entity_poly.pdbx_strand_id
1 'polypeptide(L)' 'MSDAQDATGQRNPYQLERDTELETFARGVIDEAMGKTATSPRQFAYYSTQAAKQIAQYVLEHFTRKKNGVH' A
#
# COMPACT_ATOMS: atom_id res chain seq x y z
N MET A 1 -32.82 -4.51 -18.89
CA MET A 1 -32.98 -5.16 -17.57
C MET A 1 -32.15 -4.36 -16.59
N SER A 2 -32.81 -3.74 -15.63
CA SER A 2 -32.20 -3.07 -14.47
C SER A 2 -32.39 -3.98 -13.24
N ASP A 3 -31.64 -3.65 -12.19
CA ASP A 3 -31.77 -4.11 -10.78
C ASP A 3 -31.04 -5.43 -10.47
N ALA A 4 -30.20 -5.59 -9.45
CA ALA A 4 -29.72 -4.79 -8.31
C ALA A 4 -28.47 -5.58 -7.76
N GLN A 5 -27.49 -5.09 -7.01
CA GLN A 5 -27.48 -4.36 -5.74
C GLN A 5 -26.03 -3.84 -5.55
N ASP A 6 -25.78 -2.53 -5.63
CA ASP A 6 -25.60 -1.68 -4.44
C ASP A 6 -25.81 -2.38 -3.09
N ALA A 7 -24.72 -2.92 -2.53
CA ALA A 7 -24.57 -3.28 -1.12
C ALA A 7 -23.07 -3.28 -0.81
N THR A 8 -22.41 -2.14 -0.60
CA THR A 8 -22.61 -1.28 0.56
C THR A 8 -22.19 0.15 0.23
N GLY A 9 -23.14 1.09 0.31
CA GLY A 9 -22.90 2.52 0.24
C GLY A 9 -22.17 3.10 1.46
N GLN A 10 -21.10 2.46 1.94
CA GLN A 10 -20.06 3.21 2.62
C GLN A 10 -19.35 3.99 1.53
N ARG A 11 -19.79 5.22 1.29
CA ARG A 11 -18.97 6.22 0.56
C ARG A 11 -17.64 6.23 1.28
N ASN A 12 -16.65 5.54 0.74
CA ASN A 12 -15.31 5.53 1.29
C ASN A 12 -14.90 7.02 1.34
N PRO A 13 -14.76 7.63 2.53
CA PRO A 13 -14.50 9.06 2.64
C PRO A 13 -13.09 9.40 2.13
N TYR A 14 -12.28 8.38 1.87
CA TYR A 14 -10.96 8.50 1.29
C TYR A 14 -11.08 8.52 -0.24
N GLN A 15 -10.88 9.69 -0.83
CA GLN A 15 -10.52 9.76 -2.25
C GLN A 15 -9.14 9.11 -2.40
N LEU A 16 -9.06 8.06 -3.21
CA LEU A 16 -7.80 7.42 -3.55
C LEU A 16 -7.06 8.34 -4.53
N GLU A 17 -6.29 9.29 -3.99
CA GLU A 17 -5.35 10.09 -4.76
C GLU A 17 -4.03 9.33 -4.93
N ARG A 18 -3.37 9.53 -6.07
CA ARG A 18 -2.04 8.94 -6.31
C ARG A 18 -1.01 9.63 -5.42
N ASP A 19 -0.50 8.87 -4.45
CA ASP A 19 0.63 9.31 -3.62
C ASP A 19 1.95 8.92 -4.30
N THR A 20 2.63 9.93 -4.87
CA THR A 20 3.88 9.73 -5.62
C THR A 20 5.05 9.34 -4.70
N GLU A 21 5.01 9.78 -3.44
CA GLU A 21 6.04 9.47 -2.44
C GLU A 21 5.92 8.00 -2.03
N LEU A 22 4.69 7.58 -1.69
CA LEU A 22 4.36 6.18 -1.41
C LEU A 22 4.73 5.27 -2.58
N GLU A 23 4.41 5.66 -3.81
CA GLU A 23 4.74 4.85 -4.98
C GLU A 23 6.25 4.69 -5.15
N THR A 24 7.00 5.79 -5.01
CA THR A 24 8.47 5.77 -5.14
C THR A 24 9.10 4.89 -4.07
N PHE A 25 8.64 5.02 -2.82
CA PHE A 25 9.08 4.17 -1.71
C PHE A 25 8.76 2.69 -1.96
N ALA A 26 7.51 2.39 -2.30
CA ALA A 26 7.06 1.02 -2.53
C ALA A 26 7.83 0.34 -3.68
N ARG A 27 8.08 1.06 -4.78
CA ARG A 27 8.91 0.56 -5.89
C ARG A 27 10.32 0.21 -5.42
N GLY A 28 10.99 1.10 -4.69
CA GLY A 28 12.35 0.85 -4.19
C GLY A 28 12.43 -0.39 -3.29
N VAL A 29 11.48 -0.54 -2.36
CA VAL A 29 11.42 -1.70 -1.45
C VAL A 29 11.15 -3.00 -2.22
N ILE A 30 10.28 -2.97 -3.23
CA ILE A 30 10.00 -4.13 -4.08
C ILE A 30 11.23 -4.51 -4.90
N ASP A 31 11.89 -3.54 -5.54
CA ASP A 31 13.08 -3.78 -6.34
C ASP A 31 14.21 -4.38 -5.49
N GLU A 32 14.38 -3.91 -4.25
CA GLU A 32 15.34 -4.48 -3.29
C GLU A 32 14.98 -5.93 -2.93
N ALA A 33 13.70 -6.21 -2.66
CA ALA A 33 13.24 -7.57 -2.37
C ALA A 33 13.42 -8.50 -3.58
N MET A 34 13.17 -8.01 -4.78
CA MET A 34 13.40 -8.76 -6.02
C MET A 34 14.89 -9.02 -6.24
N GLY A 35 15.76 -8.04 -5.99
CA GLY A 35 17.22 -8.22 -6.06
C GLY A 35 17.72 -9.30 -5.11
N LYS A 36 17.19 -9.35 -3.87
CA LYS A 36 17.56 -10.37 -2.87
C LYS A 36 17.01 -11.76 -3.19
N THR A 37 15.97 -11.86 -3.99
CA THR A 37 15.29 -13.13 -4.32
C THR A 37 15.66 -13.67 -5.68
N ALA A 38 16.29 -12.86 -6.54
CA ALA A 38 16.77 -13.24 -7.87
C ALA A 38 17.68 -14.48 -7.87
N THR A 39 18.40 -14.71 -6.78
CA THR A 39 19.34 -15.84 -6.63
C THR A 39 18.72 -17.06 -5.93
N SER A 40 17.54 -16.93 -5.30
CA SER A 40 16.90 -18.04 -4.58
C SER A 40 15.38 -17.84 -4.42
N PRO A 41 14.56 -18.62 -5.15
CA PRO A 41 13.11 -18.60 -5.00
C PRO A 41 12.61 -18.94 -3.58
N ARG A 42 13.40 -19.69 -2.80
CA ARG A 42 13.06 -20.01 -1.40
C ARG A 42 13.00 -18.76 -0.52
N GLN A 43 13.76 -17.73 -0.88
CA GLN A 43 13.78 -16.47 -0.15
C GLN A 43 12.69 -15.50 -0.63
N PHE A 44 11.97 -15.82 -1.72
CA PHE A 44 10.92 -14.98 -2.29
C PHE A 44 9.84 -14.65 -1.26
N ALA A 45 9.30 -15.67 -0.59
CA ALA A 45 8.28 -15.47 0.43
C ALA A 45 8.77 -14.60 1.60
N TYR A 46 10.03 -14.77 2.02
CA TYR A 46 10.61 -14.00 3.12
C TYR A 46 10.73 -12.52 2.76
N TYR A 47 11.37 -12.20 1.64
CA TYR A 47 11.63 -10.81 1.26
C TYR A 47 10.38 -10.08 0.76
N SER A 48 9.44 -10.77 0.09
CA SER A 48 8.14 -10.17 -0.26
C SER A 48 7.32 -9.84 0.99
N THR A 49 7.35 -10.70 2.01
CA THR A 49 6.71 -10.41 3.31
C THR A 49 7.36 -9.22 4.01
N GLN A 50 8.69 -9.11 3.98
CA GLN A 50 9.40 -7.96 4.55
C GLN A 50 9.07 -6.66 3.79
N ALA A 51 9.04 -6.70 2.46
CA ALA A 51 8.65 -5.57 1.64
C ALA A 51 7.23 -5.09 1.96
N ALA A 52 6.27 -6.02 2.04
CA ALA A 52 4.89 -5.69 2.41
C ALA A 52 4.79 -5.03 3.79
N LYS A 53 5.56 -5.53 4.79
CA LYS A 53 5.60 -4.92 6.13
C LYS A 53 6.14 -3.49 6.10
N GLN A 54 7.20 -3.23 5.35
CA GLN A 54 7.79 -1.89 5.22
C GLN A 54 6.83 -0.91 4.55
N ILE A 55 6.17 -1.33 3.46
CA ILE A 55 5.16 -0.51 2.77
C ILE A 55 3.99 -0.21 3.71
N ALA A 56 3.47 -1.22 4.42
CA ALA A 56 2.39 -1.01 5.38
C ALA A 56 2.79 -0.06 6.51
N GLN A 57 4.01 -0.20 7.04
CA GLN A 57 4.53 0.69 8.07
C GLN A 57 4.63 2.14 7.56
N TYR A 58 5.19 2.34 6.37
CA TYR A 58 5.28 3.66 5.74
C TYR A 58 3.89 4.30 5.59
N VAL A 59 2.90 3.53 5.11
CA VAL A 59 1.51 4.01 5.02
C VAL A 59 1.00 4.42 6.41
N LEU A 60 1.14 3.58 7.43
CA LEU A 60 0.62 3.89 8.77
C LEU A 60 1.28 5.14 9.39
N GLU A 61 2.58 5.33 9.20
CA GLU A 61 3.33 6.49 9.69
C GLU A 61 2.91 7.80 9.00
N HIS A 62 2.59 7.74 7.70
CA HIS A 62 2.21 8.91 6.92
C HIS A 62 0.70 9.18 6.93
N PHE A 63 -0.13 8.15 7.16
CA PHE A 63 -1.59 8.27 7.26
C PHE A 63 -2.03 8.82 8.63
N THR A 64 -1.25 8.60 9.69
CA THR A 64 -1.54 9.14 11.04
C THR A 64 -1.31 10.65 11.18
N ARG A 65 -0.71 11.31 10.18
CA ARG A 65 -0.47 12.77 10.14
C ARG A 65 -1.28 13.52 9.08
N LYS A 66 -2.56 13.20 8.94
CA LYS A 66 -3.56 14.19 8.51
C LYS A 66 -4.76 14.11 9.44
N LYS A 67 -4.57 14.56 10.69
CA LYS A 67 -5.70 15.10 11.45
C LYS A 67 -6.13 16.30 10.63
N ASN A 68 -7.21 16.15 9.87
CA ASN A 68 -7.83 17.24 9.12
C ASN A 68 -7.73 18.52 9.93
N GLY A 69 -7.17 19.57 9.33
CA GLY A 69 -7.19 20.90 9.89
C GLY A 69 -8.63 21.25 10.20
N VAL A 70 -8.99 21.10 11.47
CA VAL A 70 -10.17 21.70 12.08
C VAL A 70 -9.61 22.87 12.88
N HIS A 71 -9.36 23.96 12.16
CA HIS A 71 -9.27 25.32 12.70
C HIS A 71 -10.01 26.23 11.76
#